data_AF-A0A534JGF0-F1
#
_entry.id   AF-A0A534JGF0-F1
#
_cell.length_a   1.000
_cell.length_b   1.000
_cell.length_c   1.000
_cell.angle_alpha   90.00
_cell.angle_beta   90.00
_cell.angle_gamma   90.00
#
_symmetry.space_group_name_H-M   'P 1'
#
loop_
_entity.id
_entity.type
_entity.pdbx_description
1 polymer ?
#
loop_
_entity_poly.entity_id
_entity_poly.type
_entity_poly.pdbx_seq_one_letter_code
_entity_poly.pdbx_strand_id
1 'polypeptide(L)'
;MGRERAWSELAGRTGASRDWLWTDFSYVASSSYRERVLKSLAERPKLPKQLSLDTGLRIVHVSRALRELRERGLAECLTPDAKSRGRLYGIMSRGSALVAYFRTSSHRYMPTGRTVPAITFVPKIRAAFAIRCTKWLDSVKGAAATRDALKGWSADADGLTDEVWLSVDSYDEFFELLEASFGDGRYDFIRQMSAHAVPELSAVKEQVMKVIPLEALAERAPIVYNREWNYGRLEVATGRRWARFSHFDWEPTPPMCSMFWGTYEGVMGARNVEGSVTKTRCVRLGDSHCEYLARW
;
A
#
# COMPACT_ATOMS: atom_id res chain seq x y z
N MET A 1 -3.88 -20.40 -24.33
CA MET A 1 -4.00 -21.79 -23.82
C MET A 1 -2.70 -22.45 -23.33
N GLY A 2 -1.53 -21.80 -23.40
CA GLY A 2 -0.25 -22.38 -22.95
C GLY A 2 0.31 -21.88 -21.61
N ARG A 3 -0.33 -20.89 -20.97
CA ARG A 3 0.15 -20.33 -19.68
C ARG A 3 -0.57 -20.89 -18.45
N GLU A 4 -1.86 -21.22 -18.55
CA GLU A 4 -2.59 -21.87 -17.44
C GLU A 4 -2.11 -23.29 -17.15
N ARG A 5 -1.71 -24.06 -18.17
CA ARG A 5 -1.23 -25.44 -17.97
C ARG A 5 0.07 -25.49 -17.18
N ALA A 6 0.97 -24.53 -17.36
CA ALA A 6 2.23 -24.46 -16.61
C ALA A 6 2.01 -24.18 -15.10
N TRP A 7 0.98 -23.40 -14.76
CA TRP A 7 0.63 -23.12 -13.36
C TRP A 7 -0.12 -24.28 -12.70
N SER A 8 -0.97 -24.99 -13.45
CA SER A 8 -1.69 -26.17 -12.96
C SER A 8 -0.79 -27.40 -12.79
N GLU A 9 0.23 -27.59 -13.64
CA GLU A 9 1.19 -28.69 -13.52
C GLU A 9 2.15 -28.52 -12.33
N LEU A 10 2.46 -27.28 -11.94
CA LEU A 10 3.23 -26.97 -10.71
C LEU A 10 2.38 -27.02 -9.44
N ALA A 11 1.07 -26.73 -9.52
CA ALA A 11 0.16 -26.77 -8.37
C ALA A 11 -0.29 -28.19 -7.98
N GLY A 12 -0.07 -29.18 -8.86
CA GLY A 12 -0.50 -30.57 -8.67
C GLY A 12 0.36 -31.44 -7.76
N ARG A 13 1.42 -30.92 -7.13
CA ARG A 13 2.26 -31.70 -6.21
C ARG A 13 2.40 -31.01 -4.85
N THR A 14 1.70 -31.62 -3.89
CA THR A 14 1.82 -31.54 -2.42
C THR A 14 1.43 -30.23 -1.72
N GLY A 15 0.34 -30.31 -0.95
CA GLY A 15 -0.11 -29.32 0.03
C GLY A 15 0.86 -29.08 1.21
N ALA A 16 2.02 -29.73 1.23
CA ALA A 16 3.14 -29.44 2.14
C ALA A 16 4.04 -28.28 1.64
N SER A 17 3.88 -27.82 0.39
CA SER A 17 4.80 -26.86 -0.24
C SER A 17 4.47 -25.37 -0.03
N ARG A 18 3.49 -25.02 0.83
CA ARG A 18 3.16 -23.61 1.14
C ARG A 18 3.60 -23.13 2.52
N ASP A 19 3.83 -24.00 3.50
CA ASP A 19 4.20 -23.58 4.88
C ASP A 19 5.57 -22.91 4.95
N TRP A 20 6.52 -23.38 4.14
CA TRP A 20 7.86 -22.81 4.07
C TRP A 20 7.84 -21.38 3.52
N LEU A 21 6.89 -21.06 2.63
CA LEU A 21 6.79 -19.73 2.01
C LEU A 21 6.42 -18.67 3.04
N TRP A 22 5.43 -18.94 3.90
CA TRP A 22 4.98 -18.00 4.94
C TRP A 22 6.00 -17.82 6.07
N THR A 23 6.66 -18.91 6.45
CA THR A 23 7.70 -18.91 7.49
C THR A 23 8.98 -18.22 7.03
N ASP A 24 9.35 -18.33 5.74
CA ASP A 24 10.47 -17.57 5.19
C ASP A 24 10.09 -16.13 4.84
N PHE A 25 8.85 -15.90 4.39
CA PHE A 25 8.34 -14.56 4.13
C PHE A 25 8.38 -13.71 5.41
N SER A 26 7.73 -14.15 6.49
CA SER A 26 7.75 -13.43 7.78
C SER A 26 9.17 -13.26 8.33
N TYR A 27 10.04 -14.26 8.14
CA TYR A 27 11.44 -14.18 8.53
C TYR A 27 12.22 -13.13 7.74
N VAL A 28 12.09 -13.08 6.41
CA VAL A 28 12.80 -12.09 5.59
C VAL A 28 12.19 -10.71 5.78
N ALA A 29 10.86 -10.61 5.78
CA ALA A 29 10.09 -9.39 5.94
C ALA A 29 10.42 -8.70 7.27
N SER A 30 10.54 -9.42 8.39
CA SER A 30 10.89 -8.84 9.70
C SER A 30 12.30 -8.20 9.80
N SER A 31 13.11 -8.21 8.73
CA SER A 31 14.38 -7.49 8.67
C SER A 31 14.65 -6.87 7.31
N SER A 32 14.69 -5.54 7.29
CA SER A 32 15.08 -4.76 6.11
C SER A 32 16.46 -5.14 5.57
N TYR A 33 17.39 -5.62 6.41
CA TYR A 33 18.71 -6.10 5.98
C TYR A 33 18.63 -7.39 5.16
N ARG A 34 17.87 -8.38 5.64
CA ARG A 34 17.68 -9.66 4.93
C ARG A 34 16.99 -9.44 3.61
N GLU A 35 15.94 -8.63 3.61
CA GLU A 35 15.16 -8.32 2.41
C GLU A 35 16.01 -7.63 1.33
N ARG A 36 16.75 -6.56 1.69
CA ARG A 36 17.61 -5.82 0.75
C ARG A 36 18.72 -6.71 0.17
N VAL A 37 19.37 -7.52 1.02
CA VAL A 37 20.43 -8.43 0.57
C VAL A 37 19.88 -9.52 -0.35
N LEU A 38 18.74 -10.15 0.01
CA LEU A 38 18.13 -11.20 -0.80
C LEU A 38 17.62 -10.66 -2.16
N LYS A 39 16.98 -9.48 -2.17
CA LYS A 39 16.55 -8.80 -3.41
C LYS A 39 17.74 -8.45 -4.31
N SER A 40 18.84 -7.96 -3.73
CA SER A 40 20.06 -7.63 -4.48
C SER A 40 20.72 -8.87 -5.09
N LEU A 41 20.71 -10.02 -4.39
CA LEU A 41 21.21 -11.29 -4.92
C LEU A 41 20.34 -11.89 -6.03
N ALA A 42 19.07 -11.48 -6.14
CA ALA A 42 18.17 -11.97 -7.19
C ALA A 42 18.51 -11.45 -8.59
N GLU A 43 19.36 -10.41 -8.69
CA GLU A 43 19.84 -9.90 -9.97
C GLU A 43 20.98 -10.74 -10.53
N ARG A 44 21.96 -11.07 -9.68
CA ARG A 44 23.16 -11.84 -10.00
C ARG A 44 23.93 -12.17 -8.72
N PRO A 45 24.85 -13.16 -8.76
CA PRO A 45 25.79 -13.38 -7.66
C PRO A 45 26.67 -12.15 -7.37
N LYS A 46 26.93 -11.87 -6.09
CA LYS A 46 27.62 -10.65 -5.65
C LYS A 46 28.58 -10.92 -4.49
N LEU A 47 29.64 -10.10 -4.41
CA LEU A 47 30.56 -10.03 -3.27
C LEU A 47 29.93 -9.23 -2.12
N PRO A 48 30.30 -9.47 -0.84
CA PRO A 48 29.82 -8.68 0.29
C PRO A 48 30.01 -7.17 0.12
N LYS A 49 31.12 -6.74 -0.52
CA LYS A 49 31.37 -5.32 -0.80
C LYS A 49 30.42 -4.75 -1.84
N GLN A 50 30.07 -5.53 -2.88
CA GLN A 50 29.08 -5.10 -3.88
C GLN A 50 27.69 -5.03 -3.25
N LEU A 51 27.30 -6.03 -2.45
CA LEU A 51 26.06 -5.99 -1.68
C LEU A 51 25.99 -4.78 -0.75
N SER A 52 27.10 -4.41 -0.10
CA SER A 52 27.18 -3.22 0.74
C SER A 52 26.93 -1.93 -0.05
N LEU A 53 27.48 -1.81 -1.26
CA LEU A 53 27.24 -0.67 -2.15
C LEU A 53 25.80 -0.64 -2.65
N ASP A 54 25.32 -1.74 -3.23
CA ASP A 54 23.99 -1.85 -3.82
C ASP A 54 22.87 -1.62 -2.80
N THR A 55 23.10 -2.08 -1.57
CA THR A 55 22.11 -1.97 -0.49
C THR A 55 22.35 -0.77 0.41
N GLY A 56 23.46 -0.03 0.32
CA GLY A 56 23.81 1.03 1.28
C GLY A 56 24.04 0.56 2.73
N LEU A 57 24.14 -0.76 2.98
CA LEU A 57 24.35 -1.33 4.31
C LEU A 57 25.86 -1.41 4.63
N ARG A 58 26.23 -1.24 5.90
CA ARG A 58 27.61 -1.54 6.35
C ARG A 58 27.92 -3.03 6.15
N ILE A 59 29.17 -3.35 5.80
CA ILE A 59 29.64 -4.73 5.54
C ILE A 59 29.30 -5.70 6.68
N VAL A 60 29.32 -5.25 7.94
CA VAL A 60 28.97 -6.08 9.11
C VAL A 60 27.51 -6.54 9.04
N HIS A 61 26.58 -5.67 8.65
CA HIS A 61 25.16 -6.00 8.48
C HIS A 61 24.92 -6.90 7.28
N VAL A 62 25.64 -6.66 6.17
CA VAL A 62 25.61 -7.54 4.99
C VAL A 62 26.08 -8.94 5.35
N SER A 63 27.20 -9.05 6.07
CA SER A 63 27.78 -10.35 6.47
C SER A 63 26.84 -11.11 7.40
N ARG A 64 26.20 -10.41 8.34
CA ARG A 64 25.18 -10.99 9.22
C ARG A 64 23.96 -11.48 8.44
N ALA A 65 23.42 -10.65 7.54
CA ALA A 65 22.27 -11.02 6.73
C ALA A 65 22.57 -12.20 5.80
N LEU A 66 23.76 -12.24 5.18
CA LEU A 66 24.20 -13.37 4.37
C LEU A 66 24.29 -14.67 5.17
N ARG A 67 24.79 -14.61 6.40
CA ARG A 67 24.81 -15.78 7.29
C ARG A 67 23.39 -16.26 7.61
N GLU A 68 22.53 -15.35 8.05
CA GLU A 68 21.13 -15.63 8.40
C GLU A 68 20.34 -16.22 7.21
N LEU A 69 20.50 -15.65 6.01
CA LEU A 69 19.87 -16.15 4.79
C LEU A 69 20.43 -17.52 4.35
N ARG A 70 21.73 -17.78 4.58
CA ARG A 70 22.36 -19.08 4.30
C ARG A 70 21.88 -20.17 5.25
N GLU A 71 21.81 -19.87 6.55
CA GLU A 71 21.28 -20.79 7.56
C GLU A 71 19.84 -21.18 7.27
N ARG A 72 19.07 -20.28 6.64
CA ARG A 72 17.69 -20.50 6.20
C ARG A 72 17.56 -21.18 4.82
N GLY A 73 18.66 -21.40 4.10
CA GLY A 73 18.67 -21.96 2.74
C GLY A 73 18.09 -21.05 1.66
N LEU A 74 18.16 -19.73 1.85
CA LEU A 74 17.67 -18.71 0.91
C LEU A 74 18.79 -18.13 0.03
N ALA A 75 20.03 -18.17 0.51
CA ALA A 75 21.24 -17.77 -0.20
C ALA A 75 22.33 -18.81 0.01
N GLU A 76 23.38 -18.79 -0.81
CA GLU A 76 24.53 -19.67 -0.69
C GLU A 76 25.85 -18.95 -0.97
N CYS A 77 26.96 -19.54 -0.52
CA CYS A 77 28.30 -19.09 -0.85
C CYS A 77 28.83 -19.98 -1.98
N LEU A 78 28.97 -19.43 -3.17
CA LEU A 78 29.39 -20.15 -4.37
C LEU A 78 30.90 -20.46 -4.36
N THR A 79 31.67 -19.74 -3.54
CA THR A 79 33.13 -19.91 -3.42
C THR A 79 33.54 -20.07 -1.95
N PRO A 80 33.21 -21.20 -1.29
CA PRO A 80 33.43 -21.38 0.15
C PRO A 80 34.91 -21.34 0.56
N ASP A 81 35.80 -21.83 -0.31
CA ASP A 81 37.25 -21.91 -0.07
C ASP A 81 37.97 -20.55 -0.24
N ALA A 82 37.25 -19.54 -0.76
CA ALA A 82 37.81 -18.21 -0.90
C ALA A 82 37.98 -17.53 0.47
N LYS A 83 39.06 -16.74 0.58
CA LYS A 83 39.26 -15.82 1.72
C LYS A 83 38.06 -14.87 1.83
N SER A 84 37.76 -14.39 3.03
CA SER A 84 36.54 -13.62 3.37
C SER A 84 36.17 -12.51 2.38
N ARG A 85 37.14 -11.78 1.83
CA ARG A 85 36.92 -10.70 0.84
C ARG A 85 36.58 -11.16 -0.58
N GLY A 86 36.88 -12.42 -0.92
CA GLY A 86 36.65 -13.02 -2.23
C GLY A 86 35.44 -13.96 -2.31
N ARG A 87 34.67 -14.09 -1.22
CA ARG A 87 33.49 -14.96 -1.21
C ARG A 87 32.38 -14.38 -2.07
N LEU A 88 31.95 -15.14 -3.08
CA LEU A 88 30.83 -14.83 -3.94
C LEU A 88 29.56 -15.50 -3.40
N TYR A 89 28.47 -14.76 -3.32
CA TYR A 89 27.19 -15.26 -2.83
C TYR A 89 26.15 -15.25 -3.93
N GLY A 90 25.30 -16.28 -3.95
CA GLY A 90 24.20 -16.46 -4.89
C GLY A 90 22.87 -16.65 -4.17
N ILE A 91 21.77 -16.48 -4.91
CA ILE A 91 20.42 -16.79 -4.43
C ILE A 91 20.09 -18.26 -4.71
N MET A 92 19.46 -18.95 -3.76
CA MET A 92 18.98 -20.31 -3.96
C MET A 92 17.55 -20.32 -4.54
N SER A 93 17.09 -21.46 -5.07
CA SER A 93 15.74 -21.58 -5.67
C SER A 93 14.61 -21.12 -4.74
N ARG A 94 14.68 -21.45 -3.44
CA ARG A 94 13.72 -20.97 -2.43
C ARG A 94 13.78 -19.45 -2.23
N GLY A 95 14.98 -18.88 -2.19
CA GLY A 95 15.17 -17.43 -2.16
C GLY A 95 14.62 -16.74 -3.40
N SER A 96 14.85 -17.31 -4.59
CA SER A 96 14.33 -16.77 -5.85
C SER A 96 12.80 -16.84 -5.93
N ALA A 97 12.20 -17.96 -5.52
CA ALA A 97 10.76 -18.11 -5.43
C ALA A 97 10.16 -17.11 -4.42
N LEU A 98 10.83 -16.89 -3.29
CA LEU A 98 10.43 -15.90 -2.31
C LEU A 98 10.57 -14.47 -2.84
N VAL A 99 11.60 -14.14 -3.62
CA VAL A 99 11.74 -12.82 -4.27
C VAL A 99 10.70 -12.63 -5.36
N ALA A 100 10.41 -13.66 -6.17
CA ALA A 100 9.32 -13.63 -7.14
C ALA A 100 7.98 -13.42 -6.44
N TYR A 101 7.77 -14.08 -5.31
CA TYR A 101 6.63 -13.83 -4.43
C TYR A 101 6.65 -12.38 -3.93
N PHE A 102 7.76 -11.86 -3.36
CA PHE A 102 7.86 -10.44 -2.97
C PHE A 102 7.56 -9.47 -4.13
N ARG A 103 7.91 -9.79 -5.37
CA ARG A 103 7.64 -8.98 -6.57
C ARG A 103 6.20 -9.09 -7.11
N THR A 104 5.49 -10.15 -6.73
CA THR A 104 4.10 -10.39 -7.14
C THR A 104 3.12 -10.02 -6.01
N SER A 105 3.58 -10.15 -4.78
CA SER A 105 2.94 -9.77 -3.52
C SER A 105 3.35 -8.36 -3.06
N SER A 106 4.10 -7.61 -3.88
CA SER A 106 4.65 -6.28 -3.58
C SER A 106 3.63 -5.15 -3.43
N HIS A 107 2.38 -5.43 -3.08
CA HIS A 107 1.63 -4.46 -2.26
C HIS A 107 1.73 -4.89 -0.79
N ARG A 108 2.96 -4.65 -0.29
CA ARG A 108 3.29 -4.16 1.05
C ARG A 108 3.61 -5.14 2.18
N TYR A 109 4.90 -5.13 2.53
CA TYR A 109 5.38 -5.07 3.91
C TYR A 109 6.68 -4.25 3.87
N MET A 110 6.64 -2.96 4.22
CA MET A 110 7.84 -2.19 4.53
C MET A 110 7.99 -2.15 6.05
N PRO A 111 8.92 -2.91 6.66
CA PRO A 111 9.30 -2.62 8.02
C PRO A 111 10.05 -1.28 8.00
N THR A 112 9.58 -0.36 8.85
CA THR A 112 10.20 0.93 9.13
C THR A 112 11.72 0.79 9.29
N GLY A 113 12.46 1.28 8.29
CA GLY A 113 13.90 1.10 8.20
C GLY A 113 14.48 2.03 7.14
N ARG A 114 14.71 3.27 7.56
CA ARG A 114 15.29 4.40 6.82
C ARG A 114 16.30 4.05 5.71
N THR A 115 16.18 4.90 4.67
CA THR A 115 17.10 5.27 3.56
C THR A 115 17.26 4.31 2.38
N VAL A 116 16.38 4.50 1.39
CA VAL A 116 16.69 4.44 -0.05
C VAL A 116 16.95 5.87 -0.53
N PRO A 117 18.01 6.18 -1.31
CA PRO A 117 18.24 7.54 -1.80
C PRO A 117 17.19 7.95 -2.85
N ALA A 118 16.55 9.09 -2.59
CA ALA A 118 15.78 9.97 -3.46
C ALA A 118 14.86 9.33 -4.51
N ILE A 119 13.64 8.99 -4.09
CA ILE A 119 12.50 9.37 -4.93
C ILE A 119 12.45 10.91 -4.85
N THR A 120 12.75 11.61 -5.95
CA THR A 120 12.66 13.09 -6.00
C THR A 120 11.23 13.59 -5.82
N PHE A 121 10.26 12.70 -6.02
CA PHE A 121 8.84 12.92 -5.83
C PHE A 121 8.30 12.03 -4.71
N VAL A 122 7.96 12.61 -3.57
CA VAL A 122 7.21 11.89 -2.53
C VAL A 122 5.72 12.12 -2.83
N PRO A 123 4.92 11.07 -3.12
CA PRO A 123 3.47 11.18 -3.21
C PRO A 123 2.91 11.76 -1.91
N LYS A 124 2.06 12.77 -2.03
CA LYS A 124 1.44 13.45 -0.88
C LYS A 124 -0.04 13.69 -1.07
N ILE A 125 -0.72 13.71 0.07
CA ILE A 125 -2.15 13.99 0.22
C ILE A 125 -2.28 15.14 1.22
N ARG A 126 -3.21 16.06 1.01
CA ARG A 126 -3.49 17.13 1.97
C ARG A 126 -3.94 16.58 3.31
N ALA A 127 -3.47 17.16 4.40
CA ALA A 127 -3.83 16.79 5.76
C ALA A 127 -5.31 17.08 6.09
N ALA A 128 -5.98 17.93 5.29
CA ALA A 128 -7.40 18.25 5.44
C ALA A 128 -8.26 16.99 5.62
N PHE A 129 -7.96 15.92 4.89
CA PHE A 129 -8.69 14.66 5.01
C PHE A 129 -8.50 13.97 6.36
N ALA A 130 -7.27 13.79 6.82
CA ALA A 130 -6.98 13.25 8.16
C ALA A 130 -7.64 14.09 9.26
N ILE A 131 -7.66 15.42 9.14
CA ILE A 131 -8.35 16.30 10.08
C ILE A 131 -9.86 16.00 10.14
N ARG A 132 -10.52 15.81 9.00
CA ARG A 132 -11.96 15.44 8.97
C ARG A 132 -12.20 14.04 9.54
N CYS A 133 -11.31 13.09 9.27
CA CYS A 133 -11.35 11.76 9.87
C CYS A 133 -11.23 11.82 11.39
N THR A 134 -10.22 12.51 11.93
CA THR A 134 -10.02 12.69 13.38
C THR A 134 -11.22 13.35 14.03
N LYS A 135 -11.79 14.39 13.42
CA LYS A 135 -13.00 15.04 13.93
C LYS A 135 -14.20 14.09 14.00
N TRP A 136 -14.38 13.25 12.98
CA TRP A 136 -15.44 12.23 12.99
C TRP A 136 -15.15 11.16 14.06
N LEU A 137 -13.90 10.69 14.18
CA LEU A 137 -13.47 9.73 15.19
C LEU A 137 -13.73 10.25 16.60
N ASP A 138 -13.39 11.50 16.88
CA ASP A 138 -13.65 12.13 18.18
C ASP A 138 -15.14 12.12 18.53
N SER A 139 -16.02 12.28 17.54
CA SER A 139 -17.47 12.25 17.74
C SER A 139 -18.03 10.84 18.01
N VAL A 140 -17.39 9.79 17.46
CA VAL A 140 -17.90 8.41 17.53
C VAL A 140 -17.20 7.56 18.61
N LYS A 141 -15.91 7.81 18.85
CA LYS A 141 -15.05 7.05 19.77
C LYS A 141 -14.60 7.85 20.99
N GLY A 142 -14.68 9.18 20.91
CA GLY A 142 -14.18 10.10 21.94
C GLY A 142 -12.70 10.44 21.75
N ALA A 143 -12.35 11.70 22.01
CA ALA A 143 -11.01 12.25 21.73
C ALA A 143 -9.86 11.52 22.43
N ALA A 144 -10.10 10.93 23.61
CA ALA A 144 -9.08 10.14 24.30
C ALA A 144 -8.74 8.85 23.54
N ALA A 145 -9.74 8.13 23.03
CA ALA A 145 -9.54 6.91 22.27
C ALA A 145 -8.90 7.21 20.90
N THR A 146 -9.31 8.31 20.25
CA THR A 146 -8.69 8.75 18.99
C THR A 146 -7.20 9.03 19.16
N ARG A 147 -6.82 9.78 20.20
CA ARG A 147 -5.40 10.07 20.48
C ARG A 147 -4.59 8.82 20.80
N ASP A 148 -5.17 7.88 21.55
CA ASP A 148 -4.50 6.61 21.86
C ASP A 148 -4.23 5.79 20.59
N ALA A 149 -5.23 5.67 19.71
CA ALA A 149 -5.11 4.98 18.42
C ALA A 149 -4.03 5.60 17.51
N LEU A 150 -3.89 6.94 17.54
CA LEU A 150 -2.95 7.68 16.69
C LEU A 150 -1.58 7.92 17.34
N LYS A 151 -1.32 7.42 18.55
CA LYS A 151 -0.06 7.65 19.28
C LYS A 151 1.19 7.19 18.53
N GLY A 152 1.05 6.18 17.67
CA GLY A 152 2.13 5.65 16.83
C GLY A 152 2.29 6.35 15.48
N TRP A 153 1.43 7.31 15.15
CA TRP A 153 1.42 7.93 13.82
C TRP A 153 2.62 8.85 13.62
N SER A 154 3.26 8.75 12.46
CA SER A 154 4.43 9.57 12.11
C SER A 154 4.14 11.07 11.96
N ALA A 155 2.87 11.46 11.78
CA ALA A 155 2.46 12.85 11.76
C ALA A 155 1.97 13.31 13.13
N ASP A 156 2.25 14.58 13.46
CA ASP A 156 1.72 15.23 14.65
C ASP A 156 0.25 15.62 14.39
N ALA A 157 -0.68 14.85 14.96
CA ALA A 157 -2.11 15.02 14.76
C ALA A 157 -2.64 16.38 15.28
N ASP A 158 -2.05 16.90 16.35
CA ASP A 158 -2.50 18.13 17.01
C ASP A 158 -2.03 19.39 16.27
N GLY A 159 -0.99 19.27 15.44
CA GLY A 159 -0.38 20.37 14.68
C GLY A 159 -0.84 20.49 13.21
N LEU A 160 -1.79 19.67 12.74
CA LEU A 160 -2.18 19.66 11.33
C LEU A 160 -3.07 20.85 10.96
N THR A 161 -2.82 21.41 9.77
CA THR A 161 -3.71 22.37 9.10
C THR A 161 -4.10 21.87 7.71
N ASP A 162 -5.17 22.41 7.13
CA ASP A 162 -5.64 22.03 5.78
C ASP A 162 -4.60 22.28 4.66
N GLU A 163 -3.54 23.05 4.93
CA GLU A 163 -2.44 23.35 4.00
C GLU A 163 -1.28 22.34 4.05
N VAL A 164 -1.17 21.59 5.13
CA VAL A 164 -0.10 20.59 5.30
C VAL A 164 -0.28 19.46 4.31
N TRP A 165 0.83 19.00 3.74
CA TRP A 165 0.89 17.83 2.88
C TRP A 165 1.58 16.68 3.60
N LEU A 166 0.89 15.55 3.74
CA LEU A 166 1.41 14.33 4.34
C LEU A 166 1.81 13.35 3.25
N SER A 167 2.84 12.53 3.49
CA SER A 167 3.18 11.45 2.56
C SER A 167 2.08 10.40 2.51
N VAL A 168 2.00 9.68 1.40
CA VAL A 168 1.11 8.53 1.26
C VAL A 168 1.39 7.46 2.32
N ASP A 169 2.68 7.20 2.60
CA ASP A 169 3.08 6.29 3.68
C ASP A 169 2.52 6.70 5.04
N SER A 170 2.48 8.01 5.32
CA SER A 170 1.92 8.53 6.58
C SER A 170 0.41 8.35 6.61
N TYR A 171 -0.30 8.53 5.50
CA TYR A 171 -1.74 8.23 5.42
C TYR A 171 -2.04 6.74 5.54
N ASP A 172 -1.17 5.90 5.00
CA ASP A 172 -1.33 4.47 5.12
C ASP A 172 -1.17 4.00 6.57
N GLU A 173 -0.12 4.49 7.24
CA GLU A 173 0.08 4.29 8.68
C GLU A 173 -1.13 4.78 9.50
N PHE A 174 -1.67 5.96 9.17
CA PHE A 174 -2.88 6.50 9.78
C PHE A 174 -4.03 5.49 9.69
N PHE A 175 -4.32 4.95 8.51
CA PHE A 175 -5.42 4.00 8.36
C PHE A 175 -5.15 2.66 9.03
N GLU A 176 -3.92 2.13 8.96
CA GLU A 176 -3.57 0.86 9.61
C GLU A 176 -3.66 0.96 11.13
N LEU A 177 -3.26 2.10 11.72
CA LEU A 177 -3.44 2.36 13.16
C LEU A 177 -4.92 2.40 13.57
N LEU A 178 -5.75 3.06 12.76
CA LEU A 178 -7.19 3.12 12.99
C LEU A 178 -7.87 1.76 12.82
N GLU A 179 -7.48 1.00 11.80
CA GLU A 179 -7.99 -0.35 11.57
C GLU A 179 -7.58 -1.29 12.71
N ALA A 180 -6.32 -1.22 13.16
CA ALA A 180 -5.84 -2.02 14.29
C ALA A 180 -6.58 -1.70 15.60
N SER A 181 -7.00 -0.44 15.77
CA SER A 181 -7.65 0.04 16.99
C SER A 181 -9.17 -0.14 16.99
N PHE A 182 -9.81 -0.03 15.83
CA PHE A 182 -11.28 0.06 15.71
C PHE A 182 -11.91 -0.87 14.67
N GLY A 183 -11.11 -1.52 13.83
CA GLY A 183 -11.55 -2.40 12.76
C GLY A 183 -11.40 -3.89 13.07
N ASP A 184 -11.65 -4.72 12.05
CA ASP A 184 -11.58 -6.18 12.10
C ASP A 184 -10.64 -6.77 11.01
N GLY A 185 -9.91 -5.91 10.30
CA GLY A 185 -9.02 -6.25 9.19
C GLY A 185 -9.72 -6.32 7.84
N ARG A 186 -11.04 -6.10 7.76
CA ARG A 186 -11.77 -5.96 6.49
C ARG A 186 -11.76 -4.52 5.95
N TYR A 187 -11.31 -3.56 6.76
CA TYR A 187 -11.27 -2.13 6.39
C TYR A 187 -12.64 -1.50 6.15
N ASP A 188 -13.73 -2.13 6.62
CA ASP A 188 -15.08 -1.56 6.57
C ASP A 188 -15.19 -0.33 7.48
N PHE A 189 -14.42 -0.29 8.57
CA PHE A 189 -14.31 0.90 9.42
C PHE A 189 -13.74 2.10 8.65
N ILE A 190 -12.66 1.90 7.91
CA ILE A 190 -12.04 2.94 7.06
C ILE A 190 -13.02 3.42 5.98
N ARG A 191 -13.76 2.49 5.37
CA ARG A 191 -14.81 2.80 4.40
C ARG A 191 -15.90 3.67 5.01
N GLN A 192 -16.45 3.28 6.16
CA GLN A 192 -17.50 4.06 6.85
C GLN A 192 -17.00 5.44 7.26
N MET A 193 -15.82 5.52 7.88
CA MET A 193 -15.19 6.78 8.25
C MET A 193 -15.05 7.71 7.03
N SER A 194 -14.57 7.18 5.91
CA SER A 194 -14.34 7.96 4.69
C SER A 194 -15.66 8.43 4.08
N ALA A 195 -16.72 7.63 4.14
CA ALA A 195 -18.06 8.02 3.70
C ALA A 195 -18.61 9.23 4.49
N HIS A 196 -18.22 9.40 5.75
CA HIS A 196 -18.57 10.57 6.54
C HIS A 196 -17.61 11.74 6.38
N ALA A 197 -16.30 11.48 6.36
CA ALA A 197 -15.28 12.52 6.38
C ALA A 197 -15.11 13.23 5.03
N VAL A 198 -15.22 12.51 3.92
CA VAL A 198 -14.93 13.06 2.58
C VAL A 198 -15.93 14.13 2.14
N PRO A 199 -17.25 13.99 2.34
CA PRO A 199 -18.21 15.07 2.05
C PRO A 199 -17.94 16.38 2.80
N GLU A 200 -17.24 16.34 3.93
CA GLU A 200 -16.88 17.52 4.73
C GLU A 200 -15.56 18.18 4.31
N LEU A 201 -14.86 17.62 3.31
CA LEU A 201 -13.71 18.29 2.70
C LEU A 201 -14.18 19.48 1.87
N SER A 202 -13.54 20.63 2.04
CA SER A 202 -13.91 21.90 1.40
C SER A 202 -14.06 21.75 -0.12
N ALA A 203 -13.09 21.10 -0.77
CA ALA A 203 -13.09 20.89 -2.22
C ALA A 203 -14.22 19.97 -2.70
N VAL A 204 -14.63 18.99 -1.89
CA VAL A 204 -15.74 18.06 -2.17
C VAL A 204 -17.07 18.74 -1.90
N LYS A 205 -17.22 19.31 -0.70
CA LYS A 205 -18.42 20.01 -0.24
C LYS A 205 -18.85 21.11 -1.21
N GLU A 206 -17.90 21.90 -1.71
CA GLU A 206 -18.15 22.93 -2.73
C GLU A 206 -18.78 22.33 -4.00
N GLN A 207 -18.38 21.14 -4.44
CA GLN A 207 -18.99 20.49 -5.61
C GLN A 207 -20.34 19.85 -5.27
N VAL A 208 -20.45 19.16 -4.14
CA VAL A 208 -21.66 18.46 -3.69
C VAL A 208 -22.84 19.42 -3.51
N MET A 209 -22.59 20.65 -3.06
CA MET A 209 -23.62 21.67 -2.88
C MET A 209 -24.17 22.26 -4.18
N LYS A 210 -23.55 21.97 -5.35
CA LYS A 210 -24.02 22.49 -6.64
C LYS A 210 -25.31 21.79 -7.07
N VAL A 211 -26.24 22.54 -7.65
CA VAL A 211 -27.48 22.00 -8.21
C VAL A 211 -27.22 21.46 -9.62
N ILE A 212 -26.51 20.33 -9.70
CA ILE A 212 -26.18 19.63 -10.96
C ILE A 212 -26.52 18.14 -10.85
N PRO A 213 -26.78 17.44 -11.98
CA PRO A 213 -26.94 15.99 -12.00
C PRO A 213 -25.72 15.25 -11.44
N LEU A 214 -25.91 14.04 -10.91
CA LEU A 214 -24.81 13.26 -10.33
C LEU A 214 -23.77 12.85 -11.37
N GLU A 215 -24.17 12.67 -12.64
CA GLU A 215 -23.25 12.45 -13.76
C GLU A 215 -22.30 13.65 -13.92
N ALA A 216 -22.86 14.86 -13.99
CA ALA A 216 -22.08 16.08 -14.10
C ALA A 216 -21.23 16.36 -12.84
N LEU A 217 -21.69 15.93 -11.66
CA LEU A 217 -20.91 15.99 -10.43
C LEU A 217 -19.71 15.03 -10.49
N ALA A 218 -19.93 13.79 -10.94
CA ALA A 218 -18.89 12.77 -11.06
C ALA A 218 -17.78 13.18 -12.05
N GLU A 219 -18.14 13.80 -13.17
CA GLU A 219 -17.18 14.34 -14.15
C GLU A 219 -16.22 15.38 -13.57
N ARG A 220 -16.59 16.02 -12.46
CA ARG A 220 -15.75 17.01 -11.76
C ARG A 220 -14.81 16.37 -10.75
N ALA A 221 -14.92 15.07 -10.48
CA ALA A 221 -14.09 14.38 -9.49
C ALA A 221 -12.57 14.52 -9.76
N PRO A 222 -12.04 14.48 -11.00
CA PRO A 222 -10.62 14.69 -11.25
C PRO A 222 -10.10 16.06 -10.79
N ILE A 223 -10.95 17.10 -10.83
CA ILE A 223 -10.59 18.45 -10.37
C ILE A 223 -10.39 18.45 -8.84
N VAL A 224 -11.28 17.78 -8.12
CA VAL A 224 -11.20 17.66 -6.66
C VAL A 224 -10.01 16.76 -6.27
N TYR A 225 -9.84 15.64 -6.97
CA TYR A 225 -8.72 14.72 -6.77
C TYR A 225 -7.38 15.45 -6.85
N ASN A 226 -7.13 16.23 -7.91
CA ASN A 226 -5.89 16.98 -8.10
C ASN A 226 -5.68 18.15 -7.12
N ARG A 227 -6.71 18.56 -6.34
CA ARG A 227 -6.55 19.54 -5.26
C ARG A 227 -6.07 18.89 -3.97
N GLU A 228 -6.53 17.67 -3.71
CA GLU A 228 -6.25 16.92 -2.48
C GLU A 228 -5.00 16.01 -2.63
N TRP A 229 -4.62 15.66 -3.86
CA TRP A 229 -3.54 14.73 -4.19
C TRP A 229 -2.56 15.38 -5.16
N ASN A 230 -1.25 15.23 -4.92
CA ASN A 230 -0.21 15.73 -5.83
C ASN A 230 0.29 14.66 -6.83
N TYR A 231 -0.30 13.47 -6.80
CA TYR A 231 0.11 12.29 -7.54
C TYR A 231 -1.12 11.53 -8.05
N GLY A 232 -0.87 10.51 -8.86
CA GLY A 232 -1.93 9.65 -9.39
C GLY A 232 -2.71 10.32 -10.49
N ARG A 233 -3.73 9.62 -10.98
CA ARG A 233 -4.61 10.11 -12.03
C ARG A 233 -5.96 9.44 -11.89
N LEU A 234 -7.00 10.26 -11.77
CA LEU A 234 -8.38 9.82 -11.80
C LEU A 234 -9.00 10.10 -13.17
N GLU A 235 -9.44 9.04 -13.85
CA GLU A 235 -10.28 9.14 -15.04
C GLU A 235 -11.73 8.79 -14.68
N VAL A 236 -12.69 9.54 -15.23
CA VAL A 236 -14.11 9.33 -14.98
C VAL A 236 -14.84 9.12 -16.30
N ALA A 237 -15.69 8.09 -16.34
CA ALA A 237 -16.69 7.91 -17.38
C ALA A 237 -18.07 7.87 -16.74
N THR A 238 -19.04 8.49 -17.39
CA THR A 238 -20.42 8.60 -16.90
C THR A 238 -21.40 8.05 -17.92
N GLY A 239 -22.57 7.66 -17.43
CA GLY A 239 -23.74 7.39 -18.24
C GLY A 239 -24.99 7.53 -17.39
N ARG A 240 -26.14 7.17 -17.95
CA ARG A 240 -27.43 7.36 -17.25
C ARG A 240 -27.43 6.58 -15.93
N ARG A 241 -27.44 7.31 -14.81
CA ARG A 241 -27.45 6.76 -13.44
C ARG A 241 -26.23 5.89 -13.07
N TRP A 242 -25.07 6.14 -13.69
CA TRP A 242 -23.83 5.51 -13.26
C TRP A 242 -22.59 6.37 -13.54
N ALA A 243 -21.56 6.18 -12.72
CA ALA A 243 -20.24 6.74 -12.93
C ALA A 243 -19.16 5.70 -12.60
N ARG A 244 -18.14 5.63 -13.45
CA ARG A 244 -16.98 4.74 -13.33
C ARG A 244 -15.75 5.59 -13.06
N PHE A 245 -15.08 5.32 -11.95
CA PHE A 245 -13.91 6.03 -11.47
C PHE A 245 -12.68 5.13 -11.57
N SER A 246 -11.72 5.50 -12.42
CA SER A 246 -10.50 4.73 -12.70
C SER A 246 -9.29 5.44 -12.09
N HIS A 247 -8.70 4.84 -11.06
CA HIS A 247 -7.55 5.35 -10.32
C HIS A 247 -6.25 4.70 -10.77
N PHE A 248 -5.36 5.51 -11.33
CA PHE A 248 -4.02 5.13 -11.75
C PHE A 248 -2.99 5.62 -10.72
N ASP A 249 -3.07 5.05 -9.52
CA ASP A 249 -2.34 5.52 -8.36
C ASP A 249 -1.12 4.66 -8.06
N TRP A 250 -0.13 5.25 -7.40
CA TRP A 250 1.14 4.58 -7.10
C TRP A 250 0.95 3.38 -6.16
N GLU A 251 0.03 3.45 -5.18
CA GLU A 251 -0.06 2.43 -4.13
C GLU A 251 -1.50 1.99 -3.76
N PRO A 252 -2.01 0.97 -4.47
CA PRO A 252 -3.13 0.09 -4.16
C PRO A 252 -3.40 -0.49 -2.78
N THR A 253 -3.41 0.27 -1.70
CA THR A 253 -3.47 -0.28 -0.34
C THR A 253 -4.84 -0.78 0.07
N PRO A 254 -5.01 -1.84 0.90
CA PRO A 254 -6.34 -2.24 1.34
C PRO A 254 -7.12 -1.10 2.01
N PRO A 255 -6.56 -0.33 2.98
CA PRO A 255 -7.28 0.79 3.57
C PRO A 255 -7.56 1.90 2.55
N MET A 256 -6.63 2.22 1.65
CA MET A 256 -6.85 3.23 0.60
C MET A 256 -7.93 2.78 -0.39
N CYS A 257 -7.99 1.48 -0.67
CA CYS A 257 -9.04 0.92 -1.51
C CYS A 257 -10.43 1.10 -0.86
N SER A 258 -10.53 0.85 0.45
CA SER A 258 -11.75 1.08 1.23
C SER A 258 -12.08 2.56 1.40
N MET A 259 -11.07 3.41 1.51
CA MET A 259 -11.23 4.87 1.56
C MET A 259 -11.88 5.42 0.30
N PHE A 260 -11.41 5.04 -0.89
CA PHE A 260 -12.05 5.44 -2.14
C PHE A 260 -13.45 4.85 -2.29
N TRP A 261 -13.67 3.64 -1.80
CA TRP A 261 -15.01 3.06 -1.78
C TRP A 261 -15.97 3.92 -0.96
N GLY A 262 -15.58 4.23 0.27
CA GLY A 262 -16.35 5.08 1.18
C GLY A 262 -16.54 6.48 0.64
N THR A 263 -15.54 7.05 -0.05
CA THR A 263 -15.63 8.36 -0.71
C THR A 263 -16.85 8.45 -1.63
N TYR A 264 -17.01 7.48 -2.54
CA TYR A 264 -18.09 7.51 -3.51
C TYR A 264 -19.46 7.28 -2.87
N GLU A 265 -19.53 6.43 -1.85
CA GLU A 265 -20.75 6.21 -1.07
C GLU A 265 -21.15 7.46 -0.28
N GLY A 266 -20.19 8.10 0.36
CA GLY A 266 -20.38 9.33 1.11
C GLY A 266 -20.90 10.48 0.25
N VAL A 267 -20.36 10.63 -0.97
CA VAL A 267 -20.82 11.67 -1.92
C VAL A 267 -22.26 11.42 -2.37
N MET A 268 -22.66 10.18 -2.65
CA MET A 268 -24.06 9.85 -2.97
C MET A 268 -24.97 10.09 -1.76
N GLY A 269 -24.55 9.64 -0.58
CA GLY A 269 -25.27 9.87 0.68
C GLY A 269 -25.48 11.35 0.98
N ALA A 270 -24.46 12.18 0.79
CA ALA A 270 -24.54 13.64 0.97
C ALA A 270 -25.50 14.33 -0.03
N ARG A 271 -25.82 13.67 -1.15
CA ARG A 271 -26.83 14.10 -2.12
C ARG A 271 -28.21 13.48 -1.87
N ASN A 272 -28.38 12.72 -0.80
CA ASN A 272 -29.59 11.94 -0.48
C ASN A 272 -30.03 11.05 -1.65
N VAL A 273 -29.06 10.42 -2.32
CA VAL A 273 -29.33 9.50 -3.42
C VAL A 273 -28.99 8.08 -3.01
N GLU A 274 -29.98 7.18 -3.16
CA GLU A 274 -29.78 5.76 -2.97
C GLU A 274 -29.00 5.16 -4.15
N GLY A 275 -28.00 4.35 -3.84
CA GLY A 275 -27.12 3.77 -4.83
C GLY A 275 -26.18 2.72 -4.25
N SER A 276 -25.30 2.20 -5.10
CA SER A 276 -24.28 1.23 -4.73
C SER A 276 -22.96 1.58 -5.38
N VAL A 277 -21.86 1.30 -4.68
CA VAL A 277 -20.51 1.37 -5.23
C VAL A 277 -19.94 -0.03 -5.22
N THR A 278 -19.34 -0.46 -6.32
CA THR A 278 -18.67 -1.75 -6.44
C THR A 278 -17.28 -1.55 -7.00
N LYS A 279 -16.28 -2.19 -6.39
CA LYS A 279 -14.94 -2.25 -6.96
C LYS A 279 -14.89 -3.27 -8.09
N THR A 280 -14.68 -2.83 -9.33
CA THR A 280 -14.73 -3.66 -10.56
C THR A 280 -13.35 -4.07 -11.06
N ARG A 281 -12.30 -3.32 -10.72
CA ARG A 281 -10.89 -3.65 -11.03
C ARG A 281 -9.99 -3.36 -9.85
N CYS A 282 -8.91 -4.12 -9.72
CA CYS A 282 -7.97 -3.98 -8.61
C CYS A 282 -6.53 -4.28 -9.03
N VAL A 283 -5.64 -3.31 -8.87
CA VAL A 283 -4.19 -3.51 -9.12
C VAL A 283 -3.63 -4.67 -8.30
N ARG A 284 -4.12 -4.87 -7.06
CA ARG A 284 -3.71 -6.00 -6.20
C ARG A 284 -4.10 -7.37 -6.79
N LEU A 285 -5.03 -7.40 -7.74
CA LEU A 285 -5.47 -8.60 -8.45
C LEU A 285 -4.88 -8.69 -9.86
N GLY A 286 -3.98 -7.77 -10.24
CA GLY A 286 -3.28 -7.76 -11.52
C GLY A 286 -3.89 -6.85 -12.60
N ASP A 287 -4.93 -6.06 -12.29
CA ASP A 287 -5.44 -5.04 -13.21
C ASP A 287 -4.46 -3.85 -13.35
N SER A 288 -4.60 -3.09 -14.43
CA SER A 288 -3.78 -1.89 -14.68
C SER A 288 -4.12 -0.69 -13.79
N HIS A 289 -5.28 -0.72 -13.12
CA HIS A 289 -5.79 0.36 -12.28
C HIS A 289 -6.82 -0.18 -11.27
N CYS A 290 -7.13 0.63 -10.26
CA CYS A 290 -8.30 0.39 -9.40
C CYS A 290 -9.52 1.06 -10.02
N GLU A 291 -10.64 0.35 -10.09
CA GLU A 291 -11.87 0.89 -10.67
C GLU A 291 -13.05 0.72 -9.73
N TYR A 292 -13.83 1.78 -9.58
CA TYR A 292 -15.05 1.81 -8.76
C TYR A 292 -16.22 2.23 -9.64
N LEU A 293 -17.27 1.44 -9.64
CA LEU A 293 -18.51 1.71 -10.34
C LEU A 293 -19.58 2.11 -9.34
N ALA A 294 -19.99 3.39 -9.39
CA ALA A 294 -21.14 3.91 -8.68
C ALA A 294 -22.38 3.81 -9.58
N ARG A 295 -23.47 3.30 -9.03
CA ARG A 295 -24.79 3.24 -9.66
C ARG A 295 -25.83 3.82 -8.71
N TRP A 296 -26.73 4.63 -9.22
CA TRP A 296 -27.79 5.26 -8.43
C TRP A 296 -29.09 5.31 -9.19
#